data_AF-A0A520CBA6-F1
#
_entry.id   AF-A0A520CBA6-F1
#
_cell.length_a   1.000
_cell.length_b   1.000
_cell.length_c   1.000
_cell.angle_alpha   90.00
_cell.angle_beta   90.00
_cell.angle_gamma   90.00
#
_symmetry.space_group_name_H-M   'P 1'
#
loop_
_entity.id
_entity.type
_entity.pdbx_description
1 polymer ?
#
loop_
_entity_poly.entity_id
_entity_poly.type
_entity_poly.pdbx_seq_one_letter_code
_entity_poly.pdbx_strand_id
1 'polypeptide(L)' 'MIIQLNTDKNLTIHSEYEAQITELLTKELDRYTGHITRVEVHLSDENGSKGGINDKKCLLEARFEGKPPIVTSDLG' A
#
# COMPACT_ATOMS: atom_id res chain seq x y z
N MET A 1 -1.82 -14.20 4.94
CA MET A 1 -1.74 -12.88 4.28
C MET A 1 -0.28 -12.41 4.20
N ILE A 2 0.20 -12.06 3.01
CA ILE A 2 1.53 -11.44 2.80
C ILE A 2 1.32 -9.96 2.47
N ILE A 3 2.10 -9.06 3.07
CA ILE A 3 2.08 -7.61 2.73
C ILE A 3 3.36 -7.27 1.97
N GLN A 4 3.23 -6.57 0.85
CA GLN A 4 4.34 -6.08 0.04
C GLN A 4 4.24 -4.57 -0.12
N LEU A 5 5.29 -3.86 0.26
CA LEU A 5 5.42 -2.42 0.05
C LEU A 5 6.26 -2.16 -1.20
N ASN A 6 5.75 -1.31 -2.08
CA ASN A 6 6.41 -0.88 -3.30
C ASN A 6 6.43 0.65 -3.32
N THR A 7 7.57 1.22 -3.69
CA THR A 7 7.71 2.65 -3.91
C THR A 7 8.11 2.94 -5.34
N ASP A 8 7.74 4.11 -5.83
CA ASP A 8 8.35 4.63 -7.04
C ASP A 8 9.77 5.16 -6.77
N LYS A 9 10.44 5.60 -7.85
CA LYS A 9 11.80 6.16 -7.80
C LYS A 9 11.88 7.54 -7.11
N ASN A 10 10.74 8.18 -6.85
CA ASN A 10 10.66 9.52 -6.29
C ASN A 10 10.43 9.48 -4.77
N LEU A 11 10.11 8.32 -4.21
CA LEU A 11 9.79 8.14 -2.80
C LEU A 11 10.71 7.12 -2.12
N THR A 12 11.36 7.55 -1.04
CA THR A 12 12.09 6.66 -0.13
C THR A 12 11.26 6.45 1.13
N ILE A 13 10.98 5.19 1.48
CA ILE A 13 10.31 4.86 2.74
C ILE A 13 11.37 4.38 3.73
N HIS A 14 11.32 4.94 4.94
CA HIS A 14 12.14 4.47 6.06
C HIS A 14 11.55 3.20 6.67
N SER A 15 12.40 2.31 7.15
CA SER A 15 12.00 1.02 7.74
C SER A 15 10.94 1.13 8.83
N GLU A 16 10.95 2.21 9.61
CA GLU A 16 9.96 2.45 10.66
C GLU A 16 8.54 2.63 10.09
N TYR A 17 8.40 3.26 8.92
CA TYR A 17 7.12 3.41 8.25
C TYR A 17 6.66 2.12 7.60
N GLU A 18 7.58 1.31 7.06
CA GLU A 18 7.23 -0.02 6.55
C GLU A 18 6.63 -0.90 7.65
N ALA A 19 7.24 -0.89 8.84
CA ALA A 19 6.74 -1.61 10.00
C ALA A 19 5.35 -1.11 10.44
N GLN A 20 5.17 0.22 10.54
CA GLN A 20 3.89 0.81 10.92
C GLN A 20 2.77 0.49 9.92
N ILE A 21 3.05 0.58 8.62
CA ILE A 21 2.05 0.26 7.58
C ILE A 21 1.70 -1.23 7.64
N THR A 22 2.69 -2.09 7.82
CA THR A 22 2.48 -3.55 7.94
C THR A 22 1.64 -3.89 9.17
N GLU A 23 1.91 -3.28 10.32
CA GLU A 23 1.15 -3.48 11.55
C GLU A 23 -0.30 -3.00 11.39
N LEU A 24 -0.49 -1.80 10.83
CA LEU A 24 -1.81 -1.23 10.57
C LEU A 24 -2.64 -2.13 9.66
N LEU A 25 -2.11 -2.54 8.51
CA LEU A 25 -2.82 -3.41 7.57
C LEU A 25 -3.10 -4.78 8.17
N THR A 26 -2.18 -5.34 8.95
CA THR A 26 -2.38 -6.62 9.65
C THR A 26 -3.55 -6.52 10.61
N LYS A 27 -3.61 -5.44 11.41
CA LYS A 27 -4.67 -5.21 12.38
C LYS A 27 -6.03 -4.98 11.72
N GLU A 28 -6.10 -4.11 10.71
CA GLU A 28 -7.37 -3.76 10.06
C GLU A 28 -7.94 -4.91 9.21
N LEU A 29 -7.07 -5.78 8.66
CA LEU A 29 -7.45 -6.92 7.84
C LEU A 29 -7.45 -8.26 8.58
N ASP A 30 -7.23 -8.27 9.90
CA ASP A 30 -7.07 -9.48 10.72
C ASP A 30 -8.19 -10.51 10.48
N ARG A 31 -9.44 -10.04 10.43
CA ARG A 31 -10.65 -10.86 10.20
C ARG A 31 -10.70 -11.52 8.82
N TYR A 32 -9.90 -11.06 7.86
CA TYR A 32 -9.89 -11.51 6.47
C TYR A 32 -8.60 -12.25 6.09
N THR A 33 -7.68 -12.45 7.04
CA THR A 33 -6.35 -13.06 6.81
C THR A 33 -6.39 -14.46 6.19
N GLY A 34 -7.49 -15.20 6.41
CA GLY A 34 -7.74 -16.51 5.80
C GLY A 34 -8.26 -16.48 4.36
N HIS A 35 -8.64 -15.30 3.85
CA HIS A 35 -9.14 -15.12 2.48
C HIS A 35 -8.18 -14.31 1.61
N ILE A 36 -7.40 -13.43 2.22
CA ILE A 36 -6.43 -12.56 1.55
C ILE A 36 -5.09 -13.28 1.45
N THR A 37 -4.67 -13.58 0.22
CA THR A 37 -3.37 -14.19 -0.05
C THR A 37 -2.26 -13.14 -0.01
N ARG A 38 -2.51 -11.96 -0.59
CA ARG A 38 -1.54 -10.86 -0.66
C ARG A 38 -2.19 -9.48 -0.65
N VAL A 39 -1.54 -8.53 -0.01
CA VAL A 39 -1.82 -7.10 -0.10
C VAL A 39 -0.58 -6.41 -0.65
N GLU A 40 -0.73 -5.67 -1.74
CA GLU A 40 0.33 -4.85 -2.31
C GLU A 40 0.01 -3.38 -2.07
N VAL A 41 0.95 -2.68 -1.46
CA VAL A 41 0.90 -1.23 -1.23
C VAL A 41 1.84 -0.59 -2.22
N HIS A 42 1.33 0.32 -3.03
CA HIS A 42 2.10 1.09 -4.00
C HIS A 42 2.03 2.57 -3.58
N LEU A 43 3.16 3.10 -3.13
CA LEU A 43 3.31 4.49 -2.72
C LEU A 43 4.14 5.23 -3.78
N SER A 44 3.59 6.31 -4.32
CA SER A 44 4.26 7.09 -5.37
C SER A 44 4.13 8.58 -5.11
N ASP A 45 5.11 9.33 -5.61
CA ASP A 45 5.11 10.78 -5.62
C ASP A 45 4.98 11.28 -7.06
N GLU A 46 3.80 11.80 -7.42
CA GLU A 46 3.47 12.19 -8.80
C GLU A 46 4.24 13.44 -9.25
N ASN A 47 4.66 14.32 -8.33
CA ASN A 47 5.39 15.55 -8.67
C ASN A 47 6.88 15.55 -8.26
N GLY A 48 7.31 14.57 -7.45
CA GLY A 48 8.70 14.42 -7.03
C GLY A 48 9.24 15.69 -6.37
N SER A 49 10.26 16.32 -6.97
CA SER A 49 10.88 17.53 -6.42
C SER A 49 10.06 18.81 -6.61
N LYS A 50 8.99 18.78 -7.40
CA LYS A 50 8.12 19.93 -7.63
C LYS A 50 7.02 19.90 -6.57
N GLY A 51 6.93 20.92 -5.73
CA GLY A 51 5.86 20.99 -4.74
C GLY A 51 4.47 21.06 -5.39
N GLY A 52 3.49 20.38 -4.78
CA GLY A 52 2.07 20.44 -5.12
C GLY A 52 1.20 19.98 -3.94
N ILE A 53 -0.06 20.40 -3.90
CA ILE A 53 -1.06 19.83 -2.97
C ILE A 53 -1.54 18.52 -3.62
N ASN A 54 -1.67 17.44 -2.84
CA ASN A 54 -2.08 16.11 -3.31
C ASN A 54 -1.08 15.44 -4.27
N ASP A 55 0.20 15.43 -3.92
CA ASP A 55 1.26 14.87 -4.76
C ASP A 55 1.68 13.44 -4.38
N LYS A 56 1.18 12.91 -3.26
CA LYS A 56 1.42 11.51 -2.86
C LYS A 56 0.20 10.68 -3.18
N LYS A 57 0.46 9.53 -3.80
CA LYS A 57 -0.57 8.56 -4.15
C LYS A 57 -0.33 7.27 -3.43
N CYS A 58 -1.39 6.75 -2.81
CA CYS A 58 -1.42 5.43 -2.23
C CYS A 58 -2.38 4.56 -3.03
N LEU A 59 -1.89 3.44 -3.55
CA LEU A 59 -2.71 2.41 -4.18
C LEU A 59 -2.56 1.11 -3.40
N LEU A 60 -3.69 0.53 -3.01
CA LEU A 60 -3.77 -0.77 -2.35
C LEU A 60 -4.41 -1.77 -3.29
N GLU A 61 -3.74 -2.89 -3.49
CA GLU A 61 -4.26 -4.04 -4.21
C GLU A 61 -4.38 -5.24 -3.26
N ALA A 62 -5.61 -5.72 -3.04
CA ALA A 62 -5.87 -6.92 -2.25
C ALA A 62 -6.17 -8.10 -3.18
N ARG A 63 -5.39 -9.18 -3.04
CA ARG A 63 -5.53 -10.44 -3.77
C ARG A 63 -6.16 -11.49 -2.88
N PHE A 64 -7.18 -12.14 -3.41
CA PHE A 64 -7.92 -13.22 -2.75
C PHE A 64 -7.70 -14.54 -3.49
N GLU A 65 -7.82 -15.65 -2.78
CA GLU A 65 -7.74 -16.97 -3.40
C GLU A 65 -8.89 -17.16 -4.39
N GLY A 66 -8.55 -17.54 -5.64
CA GLY A 66 -9.54 -17.86 -6.68
C GLY A 66 -10.39 -16.68 -7.17
N LYS A 67 -10.04 -15.42 -6.85
CA LYS A 67 -10.80 -14.23 -7.25
C LYS A 67 -9.88 -13.16 -7.86
N PRO A 68 -10.42 -12.28 -8.73
CA PRO A 68 -9.67 -11.13 -9.21
C PRO A 68 -9.29 -10.19 -8.05
N PRO A 69 -8.17 -9.46 -8.17
CA PRO A 69 -7.77 -8.48 -7.17
C PRO A 69 -8.77 -7.32 -7.08
N ILE A 70 -8.84 -6.70 -5.90
CA ILE A 70 -9.57 -5.46 -5.67
C ILE A 70 -8.54 -4.35 -5.47
N VAL A 71 -8.73 -3.22 -6.15
CA VAL A 71 -7.82 -2.08 -6.12
C VAL A 71 -8.56 -0.85 -5.62
N THR A 72 -7.93 -0.10 -4.73
CA THR A 72 -8.36 1.24 -4.32
C THR A 72 -7.17 2.19 -4.33
N SER A 73 -7.41 3.47 -4.56
CA SER A 73 -6.37 4.50 -4.53
C SER A 73 -6.86 5.78 -3.92
N ASP A 74 -5.97 6.51 -3.25
CA ASP A 74 -6.22 7.83 -2.68
C ASP A 74 -5.04 8.77 -2.95
N LEU A 75 -5.32 10.08 -2.96
CA LEU A 75 -4.35 11.15 -3.18
C LEU A 75 -4.28 12.02 -1.91
N GLY A 76 -3.06 12.26 -1.42
CA GLY A 76 -2.77 13.06 -0.24
C GLY A 76 -1.65 14.06 -0.43
#